data_AF-A0A962FLN4-F1
#
_entry.id   AF-A0A962FLN4-F1
#
_cell.length_a   1.000
_cell.length_b   1.000
_cell.length_c   1.000
_cell.angle_alpha   90.00
_cell.angle_beta   90.00
_cell.angle_gamma   90.00
#
_symmetry.space_group_name_H-M   'P 1'
#
loop_
_entity.id
_entity.type
_entity.pdbx_description
1 polymer ?
#
loop_
_entity_poly.entity_id
_entity_poly.type
_entity_poly.pdbx_seq_one_letter_code
_entity_poly.pdbx_strand_id
1 'polypeptide(L)' 'AANPYSPNSQFFICFDDARLLDRQYTVWREVTSPMEKVDKIKRGEPVRDPDTITSLRVAADVK' A
#
# COMPACT_ATOMS: atom_id res chain seq x y z
N ALA A 1 -18.23 11.27 9.28
CA ALA A 1 -17.08 11.02 10.18
C ALA A 1 -16.42 9.72 9.76
N ALA A 2 -15.08 9.67 9.67
CA ALA A 2 -14.36 8.42 9.41
C ALA A 2 -14.49 7.51 10.65
N ASN A 3 -14.85 6.25 10.45
CA ASN A 3 -14.89 5.27 11.53
C ASN A 3 -13.47 4.74 11.79
N PRO A 4 -12.85 4.99 12.95
CA PRO A 4 -11.49 4.54 13.25
C PRO A 4 -11.35 3.02 13.31
N TYR A 5 -12.45 2.28 13.44
CA TYR A 5 -12.48 0.80 13.47
C TYR A 5 -12.96 0.16 12.17
N SER A 6 -12.93 0.91 11.06
CA SER A 6 -13.20 0.37 9.71
C SER A 6 -12.03 -0.32 8.96
N PRO A 7 -10.77 -0.43 9.45
CA PRO A 7 -9.72 -1.13 8.72
C PRO A 7 -10.08 -2.60 8.46
N ASN A 8 -9.89 -3.06 7.21
CA ASN A 8 -10.11 -4.45 6.82
C ASN A 8 -8.93 -5.01 5.99
N SER A 9 -9.06 -5.06 4.67
CA SER A 9 -8.09 -5.57 3.70
C SER A 9 -7.47 -4.47 2.83
N GLN A 10 -8.01 -3.25 2.84
CA GLN A 10 -7.46 -2.14 2.08
C GLN A 10 -6.20 -1.59 2.78
N PHE A 11 -5.11 -1.52 2.04
CA PHE A 11 -3.87 -0.87 2.43
C PHE A 11 -3.39 0.04 1.30
N PHE A 12 -2.48 0.96 1.61
CA PHE A 12 -1.84 1.82 0.63
C PHE A 12 -0.34 1.91 0.94
N ILE A 13 0.44 2.31 -0.07
CA ILE A 13 1.87 2.57 0.06
C ILE A 13 2.07 4.05 -0.20
N CYS A 14 2.72 4.74 0.72
CA CYS A 14 3.11 6.13 0.53
C CYS A 14 4.28 6.19 -0.46
N PHE A 15 4.17 7.03 -1.50
CA PHE A 15 5.26 7.25 -2.45
C PHE A 15 6.34 8.19 -1.91
N ASP A 16 5.98 9.04 -0.95
CA ASP A 16 6.85 10.03 -0.31
C ASP A 16 6.44 10.21 1.16
N ASP A 17 7.14 11.07 1.89
CA ASP A 17 6.85 11.41 3.28
C ASP A 17 5.39 11.88 3.45
N ALA A 18 4.65 11.18 4.30
CA ALA A 18 3.22 11.35 4.50
C ALA A 18 2.88 11.57 5.98
N ARG A 19 3.66 12.39 6.70
CA ARG A 19 3.42 12.74 8.13
C ARG A 19 2.00 13.22 8.41
N LEU A 20 1.31 13.75 7.41
CA LEU A 20 -0.09 14.14 7.51
C LEU A 20 -1.01 12.98 7.92
N LEU A 21 -0.63 11.72 7.64
CA LEU A 21 -1.38 10.51 7.95
C LEU A 21 -1.05 9.93 9.34
N ASP A 22 -0.06 10.51 10.03
CA ASP A 22 0.34 10.06 11.36
C ASP A 22 -0.84 10.16 12.33
N ARG A 23 -1.02 9.10 13.13
CA ARG A 23 -2.14 8.92 14.09
C ARG A 23 -3.55 8.87 13.47
N GLN A 24 -3.66 8.92 12.14
CA GLN A 24 -4.92 8.71 11.41
C GLN A 24 -4.99 7.31 10.80
N TYR A 25 -3.84 6.69 10.53
CA TYR A 25 -3.73 5.35 9.96
C TYR A 25 -2.76 4.47 10.75
N THR A 26 -3.00 3.16 10.71
CA THR A 26 -2.15 2.16 11.34
C THR A 26 -1.05 1.74 10.37
N VAL A 27 0.18 2.17 10.64
CA VAL A 27 1.38 1.71 9.90
C VAL A 27 1.82 0.35 10.45
N TRP A 28 2.01 -0.65 9.59
CA TRP A 28 2.38 -2.02 10.01
C TRP A 28 3.62 -2.59 9.30
N ARG A 29 4.05 -2.02 8.17
CA ARG A 29 5.24 -2.45 7.40
C ARG A 29 5.89 -1.29 6.65
N GLU A 30 7.14 -1.51 6.25
CA GLU A 30 7.95 -0.65 5.38
C GLU A 30 8.41 -1.47 4.15
N VAL A 31 8.47 -0.85 2.98
CA VAL A 31 8.94 -1.48 1.75
C VAL A 31 10.47 -1.47 1.74
N THR A 32 11.09 -2.64 1.81
CA THR A 32 12.55 -2.75 1.98
C THR A 32 13.35 -2.85 0.67
N SER A 33 12.75 -3.28 -0.46
CA SER A 33 13.43 -3.33 -1.76
C SER A 33 12.51 -3.69 -2.93
N PRO A 34 12.67 -3.09 -4.13
CA PRO A 34 13.01 -1.69 -4.41
C PRO A 34 11.73 -0.87 -4.64
N MET A 35 11.69 0.35 -4.08
CA MET A 35 10.59 1.32 -4.27
C MET A 35 10.32 1.67 -5.74
N GLU A 36 11.31 1.50 -6.63
CA GLU A 36 11.16 1.69 -8.08
C GLU A 36 10.00 0.87 -8.70
N LYS A 37 9.66 -0.29 -8.12
CA LYS A 37 8.52 -1.09 -8.58
C LYS A 37 7.19 -0.46 -8.19
N VAL A 38 7.14 0.15 -7.00
CA VAL A 38 5.96 0.87 -6.52
C VAL A 38 5.74 2.11 -7.39
N ASP A 39 6.79 2.84 -7.72
CA ASP A 39 6.71 4.05 -8.55
C ASP A 39 6.15 3.83 -9.96
N LYS A 40 6.33 2.62 -10.50
CA LYS A 40 5.85 2.19 -11.83
C LYS A 40 4.36 1.85 -11.87
N ILE A 41 3.68 1.76 -10.72
CA ILE A 41 2.25 1.48 -10.66
C ILE A 41 1.48 2.62 -11.35
N LYS A 42 0.55 2.26 -12.24
CA LYS A 42 -0.26 3.21 -13.00
C LYS A 42 -1.05 4.12 -12.06
N ARG A 43 -0.97 5.43 -12.35
CA ARG A 43 -1.56 6.51 -11.53
C ARG A 43 -2.83 7.06 -12.18
N GLY A 44 -3.75 7.57 -11.36
CA GLY A 44 -4.98 8.23 -11.83
C GLY A 44 -6.13 8.13 -10.83
N GLU A 45 -7.04 9.09 -10.87
CA GLU A 45 -8.27 9.10 -10.07
C GLU A 45 -9.48 9.36 -10.99
N PRO A 46 -10.17 8.31 -11.48
CA PRO A 46 -9.88 6.87 -11.36
C PRO A 46 -8.83 6.39 -12.38
N VAL A 47 -8.04 5.38 -12.01
CA VAL A 47 -7.14 4.68 -12.94
C VAL A 47 -8.00 3.90 -13.94
N ARG A 48 -7.82 4.14 -15.25
CA ARG A 48 -8.59 3.45 -16.30
C ARG A 48 -8.28 1.95 -16.40
N ASP A 49 -7.05 1.58 -16.12
CA ASP A 49 -6.54 0.20 -16.19
C ASP A 49 -5.57 -0.02 -15.03
N PRO A 50 -6.07 -0.33 -13.81
CA PRO A 50 -5.23 -0.46 -12.63
C PRO A 50 -4.34 -1.70 -12.68
N ASP A 51 -3.12 -1.60 -12.17
CA ASP A 51 -2.26 -2.77 -11.97
C ASP A 51 -2.80 -3.65 -10.84
N THR A 52 -2.72 -4.97 -11.01
CA THR A 52 -3.24 -5.95 -10.05
C THR A 52 -2.12 -6.77 -9.42
N ILE A 53 -2.27 -7.10 -8.14
CA ILE A 53 -1.37 -8.04 -7.45
C ILE A 53 -1.73 -9.47 -7.87
N THR A 54 -1.00 -10.03 -8.83
CA THR A 54 -1.23 -11.40 -9.33
C THR A 54 -0.86 -12.49 -8.30
N SER A 55 0.11 -12.21 -7.43
CA SER A 55 0.56 -13.15 -6.40
C SER A 55 1.14 -12.38 -5.21
N LEU A 56 0.77 -12.80 -4.00
CA LEU A 56 1.36 -12.33 -2.74
C LEU A 56 1.79 -13.57 -1.93
N ARG A 57 3.02 -13.56 -1.43
CA ARG A 57 3.59 -14.68 -0.65
C ARG A 57 4.32 -14.14 0.56
N VAL A 58 4.18 -14.83 1.69
CA VAL A 58 5.01 -14.60 2.86
C VAL A 58 6.35 -15.28 2.63
N ALA A 59 7.47 -14.59 2.92
CA ALA A 59 8.80 -15.14 2.66
C ALA A 59 9.05 -16.50 3.35
N ALA A 60 8.44 -16.74 4.51
CA ALA A 60 8.49 -18.02 5.21
C ALA A 60 7.78 -19.18 4.48
N ASP A 61 6.82 -18.88 3.61
CA ASP A 61 6.07 -19.89 2.83
C ASP A 61 6.74 -20.22 1.48
N VAL A 62 7.84 -19.53 1.15
CA VAL A 62 8.63 -19.80 -0.05
C VAL A 62 9.62 -20.92 0.28
N LYS A 63 9.33 -22.13 -0.20
CA LYS A 63 10.21 -23.31 -0.12
C LYS A 63 11.46 -23.16 -0.98
#